data_AF-A0A674EID7-F1
#
_entry.id   AF-A0A674EID7-F1
#
_cell.length_a   1.000
_cell.length_b   1.000
_cell.length_c   1.000
_cell.angle_alpha   90.00
_cell.angle_beta   90.00
_cell.angle_gamma   90.00
#
_symmetry.space_group_name_H-M   'P 1'
#
loop_
_entity.id
_entity.type
_entity.pdbx_description
1 polymer ?
#
loop_
_entity_poly.entity_id
_entity_poly.type
_entity_poly.pdbx_seq_one_letter_code
_entity_poly.pdbx_strand_id
1 'polypeptide(L)'
;LQPCILLTKSLLVYVDTIEGDAEGYIRFKSPVEAKAIIDARTGLQNKHSWQLEILSGDHEQRYWQKILVDRQAKLNRPRDKKRGTEKLISKAEKIIITRAKEATKHIRFMED
;
A
#
# COMPACT_ATOMS: atom_id res chain seq x y z
N LEU A 1 8.15 -3.64 -7.86
CA LEU A 1 8.78 -2.30 -7.94
C LEU A 1 8.05 -1.47 -9.00
N GLN A 2 6.89 -0.85 -8.70
CA GLN A 2 6.34 0.24 -9.55
C GLN A 2 5.14 1.07 -9.02
N PRO A 3 4.74 1.05 -7.72
CA PRO A 3 3.77 2.06 -7.23
C PRO A 3 4.42 3.46 -7.03
N CYS A 4 5.75 3.57 -7.06
CA CYS A 4 6.47 4.80 -6.70
C CYS A 4 6.29 5.97 -7.69
N ILE A 5 5.93 5.72 -8.96
CA ILE A 5 5.81 6.79 -9.95
C ILE A 5 4.59 7.68 -9.64
N LEU A 6 3.49 7.12 -9.14
CA LEU A 6 2.31 7.88 -8.75
C LEU A 6 2.51 8.68 -7.45
N LEU A 7 3.42 8.21 -6.58
CA LEU A 7 3.74 8.88 -5.31
C LEU A 7 4.51 10.21 -5.51
N THR A 8 5.19 10.37 -6.66
CA THR A 8 6.03 11.56 -6.91
C THR A 8 5.25 12.81 -7.36
N LYS A 9 3.97 12.69 -7.74
CA LYS A 9 3.19 13.80 -8.33
C LYS A 9 2.01 14.30 -7.48
N SER A 10 1.60 13.60 -6.42
CA SER A 10 0.43 14.00 -5.62
C SER A 10 0.43 13.40 -4.21
N LEU A 11 -0.27 14.03 -3.26
CA LEU A 11 -0.43 13.53 -1.90
C LEU A 11 -1.43 12.36 -1.84
N LEU A 12 -0.91 11.15 -2.10
CA LEU A 12 -1.66 9.91 -1.90
C LEU A 12 -1.87 9.62 -0.40
N VAL A 13 -3.09 9.22 -0.03
CA VAL A 13 -3.39 8.87 1.37
C VAL A 13 -3.27 7.36 1.59
N TYR A 14 -3.80 6.56 0.67
CA TYR A 14 -3.77 5.10 0.74
C TYR A 14 -3.69 4.48 -0.65
N VAL A 15 -3.00 3.36 -0.74
CA VAL A 15 -2.99 2.46 -1.90
C VAL A 15 -3.52 1.12 -1.40
N ASP A 16 -4.66 0.70 -1.95
CA ASP A 16 -5.28 -0.59 -1.67
C ASP A 16 -4.97 -1.53 -2.83
N THR A 17 -4.08 -2.48 -2.59
CA THR A 17 -3.67 -3.51 -3.56
C THR A 17 -3.69 -4.84 -2.85
N ILE A 18 -4.35 -5.82 -3.44
CA ILE A 18 -4.37 -7.19 -2.94
C ILE A 18 -3.23 -7.96 -3.61
N GLU A 19 -2.46 -8.71 -2.82
CA GLU A 19 -1.36 -9.51 -3.35
C GLU A 19 -1.91 -10.61 -4.27
N GLY A 20 -1.48 -10.60 -5.53
CA GLY A 20 -1.97 -11.52 -6.56
C GLY A 20 -3.11 -10.98 -7.43
N ASP A 21 -3.64 -9.80 -7.12
CA ASP A 21 -4.65 -9.14 -7.95
C ASP A 21 -3.99 -8.27 -9.05
N ALA A 22 -4.60 -8.23 -10.22
CA ALA A 22 -4.15 -7.40 -11.35
C ALA A 22 -4.67 -5.96 -11.24
N GLU A 23 -5.61 -5.72 -10.34
CA GLU A 23 -6.28 -4.44 -10.11
C GLU A 23 -5.95 -3.87 -8.73
N GLY A 24 -6.04 -2.55 -8.59
CA GLY A 24 -5.76 -1.86 -7.35
C GLY A 24 -6.43 -0.48 -7.30
N TYR A 25 -6.72 -0.02 -6.09
CA TYR A 25 -7.43 1.22 -5.85
C TYR A 25 -6.52 2.23 -5.14
N ILE A 26 -6.61 3.49 -5.56
CA ILE A 26 -5.78 4.57 -5.00
C ILE A 26 -6.69 5.64 -4.44
N ARG A 27 -6.44 6.02 -3.18
CA ARG A 27 -7.18 7.08 -2.50
C ARG A 27 -6.38 8.37 -2.44
N PHE A 28 -6.94 9.39 -3.08
CA PHE A 28 -6.43 10.75 -3.08
C PHE A 28 -6.98 11.55 -1.90
N LYS A 29 -6.22 12.56 -1.45
CA LYS A 29 -6.70 13.48 -0.41
C LYS A 29 -7.66 14.51 -0.99
N SER A 30 -7.37 14.97 -2.21
CA SER A 30 -8.17 15.95 -2.93
C SER A 30 -8.68 15.39 -4.26
N PRO A 31 -9.94 15.68 -4.65
CA PRO A 31 -10.46 15.28 -5.96
C PRO A 31 -9.73 15.97 -7.12
N VAL A 32 -9.07 17.11 -6.87
CA VAL A 32 -8.26 17.83 -7.86
C VAL A 32 -7.05 16.99 -8.27
N GLU A 33 -6.42 16.31 -7.32
CA GLU A 33 -5.26 15.47 -7.56
C GLU A 33 -5.63 14.22 -8.38
N ALA A 34 -6.78 13.61 -8.08
CA ALA A 34 -7.29 12.46 -8.84
C ALA A 34 -7.49 12.80 -10.32
N LYS A 35 -8.06 13.98 -10.61
CA LYS A 35 -8.23 14.48 -11.98
C LYS A 35 -6.89 14.72 -12.67
N ALA A 36 -5.96 15.39 -11.99
CA ALA A 36 -4.62 15.67 -12.54
C ALA A 36 -3.85 14.38 -12.93
N ILE A 37 -4.02 13.29 -12.16
CA ILE A 37 -3.43 11.99 -12.50
C ILE A 37 -4.08 11.36 -13.74
N ILE A 38 -5.40 11.46 -13.87
CA ILE A 38 -6.10 10.94 -15.04
C ILE A 38 -5.81 11.76 -16.30
N ASP A 39 -5.68 13.08 -16.18
CA ASP A 39 -5.26 13.92 -17.31
C ASP A 39 -3.83 13.57 -17.74
N ALA A 40 -2.95 13.25 -16.79
CA ALA A 40 -1.61 12.74 -17.04
C ALA A 40 -1.56 11.25 -17.49
N ARG A 41 -2.69 10.54 -17.53
CA ARG A 41 -2.79 9.11 -17.90
C ARG A 41 -2.25 8.85 -19.31
N THR A 42 -2.47 9.78 -20.24
CA THR A 42 -2.03 9.64 -21.64
C THR A 42 -0.52 9.37 -21.76
N GLY A 43 0.29 9.97 -20.89
CA GLY A 43 1.74 9.71 -20.83
C GLY A 43 2.12 8.39 -20.13
N LEU A 44 1.26 7.86 -19.25
CA LEU A 44 1.46 6.60 -18.54
C LEU A 44 1.02 5.38 -19.36
N GLN A 45 -0.09 5.52 -20.08
CA GLN A 45 -0.71 4.44 -20.87
C GLN A 45 0.23 3.97 -21.98
N ASN A 46 1.00 4.89 -22.58
CA ASN A 46 2.02 4.56 -23.59
C ASN A 46 3.20 3.75 -23.06
N LYS A 47 3.46 3.79 -21.73
CA LYS A 47 4.63 3.13 -21.12
C LYS A 47 4.29 1.81 -20.43
N HIS A 48 3.09 1.71 -19.85
CA HIS A 48 2.73 0.60 -18.97
C HIS A 48 1.34 -0.01 -19.26
N SER A 49 0.62 0.46 -20.29
CA SER A 49 -0.72 -0.04 -20.67
C SER A 49 -1.74 -0.07 -19.52
N TRP A 50 -1.58 0.76 -18.50
CA TRP A 50 -2.50 0.83 -17.37
C TRP A 50 -3.77 1.59 -17.74
N GLN A 51 -4.91 1.02 -17.34
CA GLN A 51 -6.21 1.69 -17.43
C GLN A 51 -6.50 2.33 -16.07
N LEU A 52 -6.56 3.67 -16.03
CA LEU A 52 -6.93 4.41 -14.82
C LEU A 52 -8.30 5.06 -15.01
N GLU A 53 -9.22 4.82 -14.10
CA GLU A 53 -10.58 5.36 -14.10
C GLU A 53 -10.91 5.94 -12.72
N ILE A 54 -11.61 7.09 -12.67
CA ILE A 54 -12.22 7.58 -11.43
C ILE A 54 -13.47 6.73 -11.18
N LEU A 55 -13.46 5.99 -10.08
CA LEU A 55 -14.66 5.37 -9.56
C LEU A 55 -15.71 6.45 -9.26
N SER A 56 -16.93 6.25 -9.75
CA SER A 56 -18.08 7.11 -9.46
C SER A 56 -19.36 6.27 -9.35
N GLY A 57 -20.38 6.84 -8.68
CA GLY A 57 -21.70 6.21 -8.53
C GLY A 57 -21.65 4.90 -7.73
N ASP A 58 -22.31 3.87 -8.24
CA ASP A 58 -22.46 2.57 -7.56
C ASP A 58 -21.12 1.87 -7.31
N HIS A 59 -20.16 1.99 -8.23
CA HIS A 59 -18.84 1.38 -8.08
C HIS A 59 -18.05 1.99 -6.92
N GLU A 60 -18.15 3.32 -6.77
CA GLU A 60 -17.55 4.03 -5.65
C GLU A 60 -18.21 3.62 -4.33
N GLN A 61 -19.55 3.55 -4.30
CA GLN A 61 -20.27 3.15 -3.09
C GLN A 61 -19.92 1.71 -2.67
N ARG A 62 -19.84 0.77 -3.61
CA ARG A 62 -19.41 -0.61 -3.34
C ARG A 62 -17.98 -0.67 -2.80
N TYR A 63 -17.07 0.10 -3.39
CA TYR A 63 -15.69 0.20 -2.91
C TYR A 63 -15.63 0.72 -1.46
N TRP A 64 -16.38 1.78 -1.14
CA TRP A 64 -16.46 2.30 0.23
C TRP A 64 -17.09 1.30 1.20
N GLN A 65 -18.14 0.60 0.80
CA GLN A 65 -18.76 -0.45 1.61
C GLN A 65 -17.77 -1.57 1.91
N LYS A 66 -17.00 -2.03 0.90
CA LYS A 66 -15.93 -3.02 1.09
C LYS A 66 -14.92 -2.54 2.14
N ILE A 67 -14.41 -1.31 2.02
CA ILE A 67 -13.45 -0.75 2.99
C ILE A 67 -14.02 -0.74 4.41
N LEU A 68 -15.29 -0.36 4.58
CA LEU A 68 -15.92 -0.31 5.90
C LEU A 68 -16.09 -1.71 6.50
N VAL A 69 -16.51 -2.69 5.68
CA VAL A 69 -16.64 -4.09 6.09
C VAL A 69 -15.28 -4.66 6.47
N ASP A 70 -14.25 -4.46 5.65
CA ASP A 70 -12.89 -4.95 5.92
C ASP A 70 -12.32 -4.32 7.20
N ARG A 71 -12.56 -3.02 7.41
CA ARG A 71 -12.19 -2.34 8.66
C ARG A 71 -12.90 -2.93 9.86
N GLN A 72 -14.20 -3.20 9.74
CA GLN A 72 -15.00 -3.79 10.82
C GLN A 72 -14.54 -5.22 11.13
N ALA A 73 -14.30 -6.04 10.10
CA ALA A 73 -13.77 -7.39 10.23
C ALA A 73 -12.38 -7.39 10.89
N LYS A 74 -11.52 -6.44 10.52
CA LYS A 74 -10.19 -6.27 11.12
C LYS A 74 -10.26 -5.84 12.57
N LEU A 75 -11.21 -4.97 12.94
CA LEU A 75 -11.42 -4.53 14.31
C LEU A 75 -12.01 -5.64 15.19
N ASN A 76 -12.96 -6.40 14.63
CA ASN A 76 -13.62 -7.50 15.31
C ASN A 76 -12.78 -8.78 15.37
N ARG A 77 -11.68 -8.87 14.61
CA ARG A 77 -10.82 -10.05 14.60
C ARG A 77 -10.29 -10.29 16.02
N PRO A 78 -10.61 -11.44 16.64
CA PRO A 78 -10.07 -11.76 17.95
C PRO A 78 -8.54 -11.76 17.86
N ARG A 79 -7.90 -10.96 18.71
CA ARG A 79 -6.46 -10.88 18.75
C ARG A 79 -5.92 -12.11 19.46
N ASP A 80 -5.12 -12.90 18.75
CA ASP A 80 -4.35 -13.97 19.37
C ASP A 80 -3.39 -13.37 20.40
N LYS A 81 -3.70 -13.60 21.67
CA LYS A 81 -2.87 -13.16 22.79
C LYS A 81 -1.71 -14.14 22.92
N LYS A 82 -0.54 -13.79 22.36
CA LYS A 82 0.70 -14.55 22.57
C LYS A 82 1.05 -14.62 24.06
N ARG A 83 1.19 -15.81 24.60
CA ARG A 83 1.48 -16.08 26.03
C ARG A 83 2.71 -16.99 26.18
N GLY A 84 3.31 -16.99 27.37
CA GLY A 84 4.41 -17.89 27.73
C GLY A 84 5.58 -17.86 26.74
N THR A 85 6.00 -19.04 26.29
CA THR A 85 7.12 -19.26 25.37
C THR A 85 6.95 -18.51 24.03
N GLU A 86 5.72 -18.38 23.54
CA GLU A 86 5.45 -17.71 22.26
C GLU A 86 5.81 -16.21 22.30
N LYS A 87 5.69 -15.60 23.49
CA LYS A 87 6.11 -14.20 23.73
C LYS A 87 7.63 -14.05 23.67
N LEU A 88 8.37 -15.04 24.17
CA LEU A 88 9.83 -15.03 24.15
C LEU A 88 10.36 -15.20 22.73
N ILE A 89 9.79 -16.13 21.96
CA ILE A 89 10.12 -16.34 20.54
C ILE A 89 9.84 -15.06 19.74
N SER A 90 8.64 -14.48 19.88
CA SER A 90 8.29 -13.24 19.15
C SER A 90 9.18 -12.04 19.52
N LYS A 91 9.70 -11.99 20.76
CA LYS A 91 10.64 -10.95 21.19
C LYS A 91 12.02 -11.17 20.54
N ALA A 92 12.49 -12.41 20.47
CA ALA A 92 13.74 -12.76 19.81
C ALA A 92 13.69 -12.46 18.30
N GLU A 93 12.61 -12.87 17.61
CA GLU A 93 12.39 -12.59 16.19
C GLU A 93 12.45 -11.08 15.89
N LYS A 94 11.77 -10.25 16.70
CA LYS A 94 11.81 -8.79 16.55
C LYS A 94 13.22 -8.22 16.67
N ILE A 95 14.03 -8.72 17.60
CA ILE A 95 15.41 -8.24 17.79
C ILE A 95 16.25 -8.60 16.57
N ILE A 96 16.14 -9.84 16.05
CA ILE A 96 16.87 -10.29 14.87
C ILE A 96 16.51 -9.42 13.66
N ILE A 97 15.22 -9.21 13.41
CA ILE A 97 14.75 -8.38 12.28
C ILE A 97 15.25 -6.93 12.41
N THR A 98 15.23 -6.36 13.61
CA THR A 98 15.69 -4.98 13.83
C THR A 98 17.18 -4.83 13.56
N ARG A 99 18.00 -5.78 14.06
CA ARG A 99 19.44 -5.82 13.80
C ARG A 99 19.76 -6.01 12.32
N ALA A 100 19.03 -6.89 11.63
CA ALA A 100 19.20 -7.08 10.18
C ALA A 100 18.88 -5.79 9.41
N LYS A 101 17.79 -5.10 9.76
CA LYS A 101 17.42 -3.81 9.16
C LYS A 101 18.46 -2.73 9.41
N GLU A 102 19.04 -2.67 10.61
CA GLU A 102 20.12 -1.74 10.93
C GLU A 102 21.41 -2.04 10.15
N ALA A 103 21.78 -3.31 10.00
CA ALA A 103 22.91 -3.72 9.19
C ALA A 103 22.73 -3.33 7.71
N THR A 104 21.52 -3.43 7.18
CA THR A 104 21.19 -3.03 5.80
C THR A 104 21.07 -1.52 5.57
N LYS A 105 21.32 -0.66 6.57
CA LYS A 105 21.27 0.80 6.40
C LYS A 105 22.48 1.37 5.64
N HIS A 106 23.62 0.66 5.64
CA HIS A 106 24.86 1.16 5.06
C HIS A 106 25.26 0.29 3.87
N ILE A 107 25.18 0.87 2.66
CA ILE A 107 25.79 0.30 1.46
C ILE A 107 27.21 0.87 1.39
N ARG A 108 28.22 0.04 1.66
CA ARG A 108 29.62 0.41 1.49
C ARG A 108 30.02 0.15 0.05
N PHE A 109 30.17 1.21 -0.74
CA PHE A 109 30.84 1.11 -2.03
C PHE A 109 32.34 0.95 -1.75
N MET A 110 32.97 -0.08 -2.30
CA MET A 110 34.43 -0.15 -2.38
C MET A 110 34.83 0.55 -3.68
N GLU A 111 35.72 1.54 -3.59
CA GLU A 111 36.34 2.15 -4.77
C GLU A 111 37.36 1.16 -5.34
N ASP A 112 37.28 0.90 -6.65
CA ASP A 112 38.36 0.34 -7.46
C ASP A 112 39.18 1.49 -8.07
#